data_AF-A0A5C3Q9H3-F1
#
_entry.id   AF-A0A5C3Q9H3-F1
#
_cell.length_a   1.000
_cell.length_b   1.000
_cell.length_c   1.000
_cell.angle_alpha   90.00
_cell.angle_beta   90.00
_cell.angle_gamma   90.00
#
_symmetry.space_group_name_H-M   'P 1'
#
loop_
_entity.id
_entity.type
_entity.pdbx_description
1 polymer ?
#
loop_
_entity_poly.entity_id
_entity_poly.type
_entity_poly.pdbx_seq_one_letter_code
_entity_poly.pdbx_strand_id
1 'polypeptide(L)'
;MESSHAELAALKRVYSEILNFVPTTITTPPILDSSVDFAEEGKDLFHRDHVPGLRFLRESVKRDLDVLQEFLDNPASANLPPLSTNAPYLVGVWNEVLCAPHPVLSIFKSFSSLPNHAHIAQRSRKEQGSKQQTVKIDVVADNGRKWIRINTLKNARLLAEFREIDSYDTDSSSDEETDRPSLAQKEFDNTLLQMGRDLIAASRVNPLPSGEHPQVVLCLTRLDPEDPDGDQRIGTTVQCLRDMGIHVVLGERSKGDLPTPPLTEADGDGETPVCSQPTERINLDLSILIALVSDLTHAPLPPSIEEAQKRFVPPQKYMDWKKARANGKGKRSNGTVVAEEQDSSQQQSSDNMDSAIELDVSTHSKALMNQCLQEMGKGMVQEIHDRISGLSNVEFWTTSEAKERCLRIVSKIGGEREKRRVHALFPDTAPAPGLQDEKQHNPEAHLWDGSRYPASFVHFLPIRIYTEDFHDDLTDHPLSDKSPHPFFSVLADTCSRLLNKEEIPHPRPPPRGSHIERAAVMKANPKLTAHTVQSLALGAKLGWTTLTANKASVKVILREIATHHLPDLPTNGPNSIRSVNGNKTHGGPTAPRAAIWITDPRSLAEGMRSDS
;
A
#
# COMPACT_ATOMS: atom_id res chain seq x y z
N MET A 1 -29.03 25.05 20.13
CA MET A 1 -29.73 23.75 19.94
C MET A 1 -30.05 23.48 18.48
N GLU A 2 -30.86 24.29 17.79
CA GLU A 2 -31.27 24.03 16.39
C GLU A 2 -30.07 23.89 15.40
N SER A 3 -29.08 24.77 15.48
CA SER A 3 -27.83 24.67 14.69
C SER A 3 -27.08 23.35 14.93
N SER A 4 -26.98 22.90 16.19
CA SER A 4 -26.27 21.68 16.56
C SER A 4 -26.99 20.41 16.09
N HIS A 5 -28.34 20.43 16.06
CA HIS A 5 -29.12 19.35 15.44
C HIS A 5 -28.91 19.28 13.93
N ALA A 6 -28.84 20.42 13.24
CA ALA A 6 -28.55 20.47 11.81
C ALA A 6 -27.13 19.94 11.49
N GLU A 7 -26.13 20.32 12.28
CA GLU A 7 -24.75 19.84 12.17
C GLU A 7 -24.65 18.32 12.40
N LEU A 8 -25.35 17.79 13.41
CA LEU A 8 -25.42 16.36 13.68
C LEU A 8 -26.05 15.60 12.50
N ALA A 9 -27.16 16.10 11.94
CA ALA A 9 -27.81 15.50 10.79
C ALA A 9 -26.89 15.48 9.55
N ALA A 10 -26.16 16.58 9.32
CA ALA A 10 -25.19 16.66 8.24
C ALA A 10 -24.03 15.66 8.41
N LEU A 11 -23.47 15.52 9.61
CA LEU A 11 -22.41 14.54 9.88
C LEU A 11 -22.89 13.09 9.74
N LYS A 12 -24.11 12.77 10.20
CA LYS A 12 -24.71 11.44 10.01
C LYS A 12 -24.83 11.08 8.54
N ARG A 13 -25.29 12.03 7.71
CA ARG A 13 -25.35 11.88 6.25
C ARG A 13 -23.96 11.62 5.67
N VAL A 14 -22.99 12.50 5.95
CA VAL A 14 -21.62 12.38 5.44
C VAL A 14 -20.96 11.07 5.87
N TYR A 15 -21.13 10.66 7.12
CA TYR A 15 -20.59 9.39 7.62
C TYR A 15 -21.14 8.18 6.86
N SER A 16 -22.46 8.16 6.63
CA SER A 16 -23.11 7.12 5.84
C SER A 16 -22.63 7.11 4.38
N GLU A 17 -22.51 8.29 3.76
CA GLU A 17 -22.02 8.42 2.38
C GLU A 17 -20.56 7.96 2.25
N ILE A 18 -19.68 8.31 3.19
CA ILE A 18 -18.28 7.84 3.21
C ILE A 18 -18.19 6.32 3.32
N LEU A 19 -19.04 5.68 4.13
CA LEU A 19 -19.04 4.22 4.28
C LEU A 19 -19.42 3.47 2.99
N ASN A 20 -20.29 4.08 2.19
CA ASN A 20 -20.76 3.52 0.92
C ASN A 20 -20.00 4.05 -0.29
N PHE A 21 -18.98 4.89 -0.09
CA PHE A 21 -18.25 5.52 -1.17
C PHE A 21 -17.32 4.53 -1.87
N VAL A 22 -17.54 4.36 -3.17
CA VAL A 22 -16.66 3.60 -4.07
C VAL A 22 -16.15 4.60 -5.12
N PRO A 23 -14.84 4.90 -5.18
CA PRO A 23 -14.35 5.85 -6.18
C PRO A 23 -14.58 5.32 -7.59
N THR A 24 -15.23 6.13 -8.41
CA THR A 24 -15.73 5.76 -9.73
C THR A 24 -14.62 5.60 -10.79
N THR A 25 -13.36 5.99 -10.50
CA THR A 25 -12.35 6.21 -11.55
C THR A 25 -10.91 5.85 -11.18
N ILE A 26 -10.64 5.22 -10.05
CA ILE A 26 -9.31 4.61 -9.89
C ILE A 26 -9.42 3.32 -10.69
N THR A 27 -8.83 3.28 -11.89
CA THR A 27 -8.44 2.03 -12.54
C THR A 27 -7.59 1.29 -11.53
N THR A 28 -8.24 0.49 -10.69
CA THR A 28 -7.57 -0.36 -9.73
C THR A 28 -6.63 -1.22 -10.56
N PRO A 29 -5.34 -1.25 -10.24
CA PRO A 29 -4.45 -2.15 -10.95
C PRO A 29 -5.06 -3.55 -10.86
N PRO A 30 -5.10 -4.32 -11.95
CA PRO A 30 -5.78 -5.61 -11.98
C PRO A 30 -4.99 -6.62 -11.13
N ILE A 31 -5.15 -6.54 -9.82
CA ILE A 31 -4.41 -7.30 -8.82
C ILE A 31 -5.40 -8.10 -8.00
N LEU A 32 -5.14 -9.40 -7.92
CA LEU A 32 -5.80 -10.30 -6.98
C LEU A 32 -4.96 -10.35 -5.71
N ASP A 33 -5.47 -9.87 -4.58
CA ASP A 33 -4.82 -10.06 -3.28
C ASP A 33 -5.66 -11.05 -2.46
N SER A 34 -5.11 -12.26 -2.29
CA SER A 34 -5.69 -13.33 -1.49
C SER A 34 -4.93 -13.53 -0.17
N SER A 35 -4.07 -12.59 0.24
CA SER A 35 -3.34 -12.67 1.53
C SER A 35 -4.22 -12.28 2.71
N VAL A 36 -4.09 -12.99 3.84
CA VAL A 36 -4.86 -12.73 5.06
C VAL A 36 -4.03 -11.88 6.03
N ASP A 37 -4.42 -10.61 6.19
CA ASP A 37 -3.76 -9.68 7.12
C ASP A 37 -4.22 -9.95 8.58
N PHE A 38 -3.59 -10.93 9.25
CA PHE A 38 -3.83 -11.22 10.68
C PHE A 38 -3.11 -10.27 11.66
N ALA A 39 -2.51 -9.17 11.19
CA ALA A 39 -1.79 -8.23 12.04
C ALA A 39 -1.93 -6.77 11.58
N GLU A 40 -2.37 -5.92 12.53
CA GLU A 40 -2.64 -4.49 12.44
C GLU A 40 -3.94 -4.11 11.72
N GLU A 41 -5.00 -3.91 12.52
CA GLU A 41 -6.09 -3.00 12.18
C GLU A 41 -5.49 -1.66 11.71
N GLY A 42 -5.39 -1.49 10.39
CA GLY A 42 -5.25 -0.18 9.81
C GLY A 42 -4.06 0.13 8.89
N LYS A 43 -3.48 -0.82 8.16
CA LYS A 43 -2.57 -0.49 7.04
C LYS A 43 -2.83 -1.32 5.78
N ASP A 44 -4.09 -1.36 5.36
CA ASP A 44 -4.47 -1.97 4.08
C ASP A 44 -4.31 -0.98 2.93
N LEU A 45 -3.23 -1.15 2.17
CA LEU A 45 -3.03 -0.50 0.87
C LEU A 45 -3.86 -1.16 -0.25
N PHE A 46 -4.43 -2.34 -0.01
CA PHE A 46 -5.12 -3.15 -1.01
C PHE A 46 -6.61 -3.40 -0.70
N HIS A 47 -7.03 -3.21 0.55
CA HIS A 47 -8.44 -3.25 0.93
C HIS A 47 -8.95 -1.85 1.27
N ARG A 48 -9.66 -1.27 0.30
CA ARG A 48 -10.84 -0.40 0.49
C ARG A 48 -10.72 0.94 1.24
N ASP A 49 -9.57 1.61 1.21
CA ASP A 49 -9.51 3.07 1.29
C ASP A 49 -8.78 3.61 0.05
N HIS A 50 -9.46 3.54 -1.10
CA HIS A 50 -8.95 3.87 -2.43
C HIS A 50 -8.37 5.29 -2.56
N VAL A 51 -8.71 6.21 -1.65
CA VAL A 51 -8.19 7.58 -1.60
C VAL A 51 -7.42 7.79 -0.29
N PRO A 52 -6.08 7.99 -0.33
CA PRO A 52 -5.29 8.34 0.85
C PRO A 52 -5.92 9.50 1.63
N GLY A 53 -6.11 9.34 2.94
CA GLY A 53 -6.75 10.34 3.81
C GLY A 53 -8.27 10.18 3.99
N LEU A 54 -8.94 9.36 3.17
CA LEU A 54 -10.39 9.09 3.31
C LEU A 54 -10.73 8.46 4.65
N ARG A 55 -9.90 7.52 5.11
CA ARG A 55 -10.03 6.94 6.45
C ARG A 55 -9.95 7.98 7.56
N PHE A 56 -8.99 8.90 7.45
CA PHE A 56 -8.82 9.94 8.45
C PHE A 56 -10.03 10.89 8.45
N LEU A 57 -10.58 11.21 7.27
CA LEU A 57 -11.83 11.95 7.16
C LEU A 57 -12.98 11.19 7.85
N ARG A 58 -13.14 9.90 7.56
CA ARG A 58 -14.15 9.03 8.20
C ARG A 58 -14.04 9.05 9.72
N GLU A 59 -12.85 8.85 10.25
CA GLU A 59 -12.58 8.83 11.70
C GLU A 59 -12.82 10.21 12.34
N SER A 60 -12.50 11.29 11.62
CA SER A 60 -12.73 12.66 12.10
C SER A 60 -14.22 13.01 12.12
N VAL A 61 -14.96 12.62 11.08
CA VAL A 61 -16.42 12.74 11.02
C VAL A 61 -17.07 11.93 12.15
N LYS A 62 -16.64 10.68 12.36
CA LYS A 62 -17.17 9.85 13.45
C LYS A 62 -16.93 10.48 14.82
N ARG A 63 -15.71 10.96 15.08
CA ARG A 63 -15.35 11.58 16.36
C ARG A 63 -16.21 12.81 16.65
N ASP A 64 -16.38 13.71 15.67
CA ASP A 64 -17.22 14.90 15.83
C ASP A 64 -18.70 14.53 15.98
N LEU A 65 -19.17 13.48 15.28
CA LEU A 65 -20.53 12.94 15.41
C LEU A 65 -20.79 12.42 16.82
N ASP A 66 -19.90 11.58 17.35
CA ASP A 66 -20.02 10.99 18.68
C ASP A 66 -20.08 12.09 19.76
N VAL A 67 -19.20 13.10 19.65
CA VAL A 67 -19.14 14.25 20.57
C VAL A 67 -20.41 15.12 20.51
N LEU A 68 -20.94 15.40 19.31
CA LEU A 68 -22.18 16.16 19.16
C LEU A 68 -23.39 15.37 19.67
N GLN A 69 -23.42 14.06 19.44
CA GLN A 69 -24.49 13.18 19.92
C GLN A 69 -24.49 13.14 21.45
N GLU A 70 -23.33 12.92 22.09
CA GLU A 70 -23.21 12.93 23.55
C GLU A 70 -23.64 14.28 24.17
N PHE A 71 -23.27 15.40 23.55
CA PHE A 71 -23.69 16.73 24.00
C PHE A 71 -25.21 16.88 23.93
N LEU A 72 -25.84 16.49 22.82
CA LEU A 72 -27.29 16.65 22.62
C LEU A 72 -28.12 15.66 23.45
N ASP A 73 -27.59 14.48 23.76
CA ASP A 73 -28.26 13.50 24.62
C ASP A 73 -28.24 13.88 26.10
N ASN A 74 -27.32 14.78 26.50
CA ASN A 74 -27.29 15.31 27.86
C ASN A 74 -28.37 16.40 28.04
N PRO A 75 -29.40 16.20 28.90
CA PRO A 75 -30.46 17.19 29.09
C PRO A 75 -29.96 18.52 29.70
N ALA A 76 -28.79 18.54 30.34
CA ALA A 76 -28.18 19.77 30.84
C ALA A 76 -27.65 20.68 29.72
N SER A 77 -27.45 20.15 28.51
CA SER A 77 -26.94 20.89 27.35
C SER A 77 -27.86 22.01 26.87
N ALA A 78 -29.16 21.92 27.17
CA ALA A 78 -30.14 22.95 26.82
C ALA A 78 -29.80 24.33 27.40
N ASN A 79 -29.05 24.38 28.50
CA ASN A 79 -28.61 25.60 29.17
C ASN A 79 -27.15 25.97 28.90
N LEU A 80 -26.44 25.19 28.07
CA LEU A 80 -25.04 25.43 27.73
C LEU A 80 -24.92 26.15 26.38
N PRO A 81 -23.82 26.91 26.15
CA PRO A 81 -23.55 27.46 24.83
C PRO A 81 -23.41 26.32 23.79
N PRO A 82 -23.67 26.61 22.49
CA PRO A 82 -23.46 25.64 21.43
C PRO A 82 -22.04 25.06 21.45
N LEU A 83 -21.94 23.75 21.25
CA LEU A 83 -20.66 23.05 21.24
C LEU A 83 -19.79 23.51 20.07
N SER A 84 -18.49 23.70 20.31
CA SER A 84 -17.53 23.93 19.25
C SER A 84 -17.33 22.64 18.44
N THR A 85 -17.72 22.64 17.17
CA THR A 85 -17.59 21.49 16.26
C THR A 85 -16.87 21.86 14.97
N ASN A 86 -16.17 20.89 14.39
CA ASN A 86 -15.58 20.98 13.05
C ASN A 86 -16.58 20.56 11.94
N ALA A 87 -17.84 20.30 12.27
CA ALA A 87 -18.84 19.80 11.33
C ALA A 87 -18.90 20.59 10.01
N PRO A 88 -18.96 21.93 10.00
CA PRO A 88 -18.98 22.69 8.74
C PRO A 88 -17.75 22.44 7.86
N TYR A 89 -16.57 22.28 8.46
CA TYR A 89 -15.34 22.00 7.73
C TYR A 89 -15.34 20.58 7.16
N LEU A 90 -15.69 19.58 7.97
CA LEU A 90 -15.69 18.18 7.53
C LEU A 90 -16.74 17.92 6.44
N VAL A 91 -17.91 18.54 6.55
CA VAL A 91 -18.96 18.52 5.52
C VAL A 91 -18.46 19.20 4.24
N GLY A 92 -17.81 20.36 4.35
CA GLY A 92 -17.20 21.04 3.22
C GLY A 92 -16.16 20.17 2.49
N VAL A 93 -15.30 19.47 3.23
CA VAL A 93 -14.29 18.55 2.67
C VAL A 93 -14.97 17.44 1.90
N TRP A 94 -16.00 16.82 2.47
CA TRP A 94 -16.72 15.74 1.80
C TRP A 94 -17.41 16.22 0.51
N ASN A 95 -18.07 17.36 0.56
CA ASN A 95 -18.72 17.94 -0.63
C ASN A 95 -17.71 18.21 -1.75
N GLU A 96 -16.51 18.72 -1.44
CA GLU A 96 -15.46 18.90 -2.45
C GLU A 96 -14.89 17.56 -2.94
N VAL A 97 -14.81 16.52 -2.11
CA VAL A 97 -14.42 15.18 -2.57
C VAL A 97 -15.39 14.65 -3.63
N LEU A 98 -16.70 14.94 -3.48
CA LEU A 98 -17.73 14.53 -4.45
C LEU A 98 -17.72 15.36 -5.74
N CYS A 99 -17.47 16.67 -5.64
CA CYS A 99 -17.52 17.58 -6.80
C CYS A 99 -16.18 17.71 -7.56
N ALA A 100 -15.06 17.36 -6.93
CA ALA A 100 -13.76 17.55 -7.54
C ALA A 100 -13.57 16.70 -8.80
N PRO A 101 -12.86 17.19 -9.83
CA PRO A 101 -12.59 16.41 -11.02
C PRO A 101 -11.79 15.15 -10.68
N HIS A 102 -12.25 14.02 -11.20
CA HIS A 102 -11.61 12.73 -10.98
C HIS A 102 -10.27 12.62 -11.75
N PRO A 103 -9.30 11.84 -11.24
CA PRO A 103 -9.33 11.12 -9.97
C PRO A 103 -8.98 12.02 -8.76
N VAL A 104 -9.61 11.76 -7.61
CA VAL A 104 -9.19 12.31 -6.33
C VAL A 104 -8.01 11.50 -5.81
N LEU A 105 -6.82 12.12 -5.74
CA LEU A 105 -5.57 11.45 -5.40
C LEU A 105 -5.32 11.36 -3.89
N SER A 106 -5.74 12.36 -3.13
CA SER A 106 -5.55 12.36 -1.67
C SER A 106 -6.40 13.42 -1.00
N ILE A 107 -6.72 13.17 0.28
CA ILE A 107 -7.40 14.07 1.20
C ILE A 107 -6.41 14.44 2.32
N PHE A 108 -6.41 15.70 2.74
CA PHE A 108 -5.57 16.24 3.82
C PHE A 108 -4.05 16.05 3.64
N LYS A 109 -3.55 16.33 2.44
CA LYS A 109 -2.12 16.20 2.12
C LYS A 109 -1.37 17.51 2.42
N SER A 110 -0.22 17.41 3.07
CA SER A 110 0.68 18.54 3.29
C SER A 110 1.79 18.59 2.24
N PHE A 111 2.11 19.80 1.79
CA PHE A 111 3.17 20.08 0.82
C PHE A 111 4.21 21.03 1.43
N SER A 112 5.47 20.89 1.02
CA SER A 112 6.56 21.79 1.42
C SER A 112 6.43 23.13 0.70
N SER A 113 6.71 24.23 1.39
CA SER A 113 6.85 25.56 0.78
C SER A 113 8.29 25.87 0.33
N LEU A 114 9.23 24.94 0.52
CA LEU A 114 10.65 25.09 0.16
C LEU A 114 11.08 24.14 -0.98
N PRO A 115 12.00 24.57 -1.89
CA PRO A 115 12.49 23.74 -3.00
C PRO A 115 13.23 22.47 -2.57
N ASN A 116 13.04 21.38 -3.33
CA ASN A 116 13.57 20.04 -3.06
C ASN A 116 15.11 19.92 -2.92
N HIS A 117 15.91 20.91 -3.34
CA HIS A 117 17.37 20.85 -3.22
C HIS A 117 17.88 20.89 -1.76
N ALA A 118 17.04 21.25 -0.78
CA ALA A 118 17.38 21.18 0.64
C ALA A 118 17.18 19.78 1.26
N HIS A 119 16.46 18.88 0.59
CA HIS A 119 16.05 17.58 1.18
C HIS A 119 17.20 16.57 1.35
N ILE A 120 18.24 16.62 0.50
CA ILE A 120 19.40 15.72 0.60
C ILE A 120 20.38 16.22 1.68
N ALA A 121 20.49 17.54 1.88
CA ALA A 121 21.44 18.13 2.83
C ALA A 121 20.94 18.14 4.28
N GLN A 122 19.62 18.11 4.53
CA GLN A 122 19.07 18.28 5.89
C GLN A 122 18.67 16.99 6.62
N ARG A 123 18.75 15.82 5.98
CA ARG A 123 18.53 14.54 6.69
C ARG A 123 19.59 14.23 7.76
N SER A 124 20.70 14.98 7.80
CA SER A 124 21.81 14.80 8.73
C SER A 124 21.85 15.80 9.91
N ARG A 125 20.95 16.80 9.99
CA ARG A 125 20.89 17.72 11.15
C ARG A 125 19.51 17.72 11.77
N LYS A 126 19.27 16.71 12.60
CA LYS A 126 18.11 16.64 13.50
C LYS A 126 18.52 17.17 14.86
N GLU A 127 18.82 18.46 14.95
CA GLU A 127 19.01 19.18 16.21
C GLU A 127 18.57 20.65 16.00
N GLN A 128 17.64 21.10 16.84
CA GLN A 128 17.07 22.45 16.97
C GLN A 128 16.02 22.93 15.94
N GLY A 129 14.75 22.64 16.26
CA GLY A 129 13.73 23.70 16.42
C GLY A 129 13.07 24.37 15.21
N SER A 130 13.54 24.23 13.97
CA SER A 130 12.82 24.84 12.83
C SER A 130 11.67 23.93 12.35
N LYS A 131 10.43 24.28 12.70
CA LYS A 131 9.24 23.67 12.08
C LYS A 131 9.33 23.90 10.58
N GLN A 132 9.44 22.81 9.80
CA GLN A 132 9.35 22.88 8.34
C GLN A 132 8.01 23.53 7.96
N GLN A 133 8.07 24.65 7.24
CA GLN A 133 6.88 25.37 6.78
C GLN A 133 6.18 24.51 5.72
N THR A 134 5.04 23.94 6.08
CA THR A 134 4.23 23.08 5.22
C THR A 134 2.83 23.64 5.09
N VAL A 135 2.22 23.47 3.92
CA VAL A 135 0.86 23.92 3.60
C VAL A 135 -0.04 22.72 3.43
N LYS A 136 -1.19 22.72 4.11
CA LYS A 136 -2.17 21.63 4.06
C LYS A 136 -3.20 21.87 2.95
N ILE A 137 -3.30 20.93 2.03
CA ILE A 137 -4.34 20.87 0.99
C ILE A 137 -5.40 19.85 1.41
N ASP A 138 -6.67 20.23 1.31
CA ASP A 138 -7.76 19.40 1.80
C ASP A 138 -8.16 18.33 0.79
N VAL A 139 -8.22 18.67 -0.50
CA VAL A 139 -8.47 17.71 -1.59
C VAL A 139 -7.47 17.94 -2.73
N VAL A 140 -6.79 16.89 -3.15
CA VAL A 140 -5.92 16.87 -4.34
C VAL A 140 -6.60 16.04 -5.41
N ALA A 141 -6.89 16.65 -6.55
CA ALA A 141 -7.75 16.10 -7.59
C ALA A 141 -7.14 16.31 -8.98
N ASP A 142 -7.79 15.78 -10.01
CA ASP A 142 -7.38 15.90 -11.42
C ASP A 142 -5.91 15.50 -11.65
N ASN A 143 -5.53 14.29 -11.20
CA ASN A 143 -4.14 13.82 -11.26
C ASN A 143 -3.12 14.77 -10.61
N GLY A 144 -3.55 15.53 -9.60
CA GLY A 144 -2.73 16.50 -8.88
C GLY A 144 -2.71 17.89 -9.50
N ARG A 145 -3.34 18.10 -10.66
CA ARG A 145 -3.46 19.41 -11.31
C ARG A 145 -4.34 20.37 -10.55
N LYS A 146 -5.21 19.88 -9.65
CA LYS A 146 -6.11 20.73 -8.87
C LYS A 146 -5.90 20.53 -7.38
N TRP A 147 -5.58 21.62 -6.68
CA TRP A 147 -5.41 21.65 -5.23
C TRP A 147 -6.53 22.46 -4.62
N ILE A 148 -7.36 21.84 -3.78
CA ILE A 148 -8.51 22.47 -3.16
C ILE A 148 -8.24 22.65 -1.66
N ARG A 149 -8.26 23.89 -1.21
CA ARG A 149 -8.20 24.29 0.19
C ARG A 149 -9.57 24.80 0.63
N ILE A 150 -10.05 24.33 1.77
CA ILE A 150 -11.33 24.73 2.34
C ILE A 150 -11.08 25.56 3.59
N ASN A 151 -11.77 26.69 3.70
CA ASN A 151 -11.74 27.55 4.87
C ASN A 151 -13.17 27.98 5.24
N THR A 152 -13.53 27.80 6.51
CA THR A 152 -14.87 28.09 7.04
C THR A 152 -14.94 29.44 7.77
N LEU A 153 -14.04 30.37 7.46
CA LEU A 153 -13.99 31.70 8.07
C LEU A 153 -15.25 32.50 7.74
N LYS A 154 -15.80 33.21 8.73
CA LYS A 154 -16.98 34.08 8.58
C LYS A 154 -16.59 35.55 8.46
N ASN A 155 -17.47 36.37 7.89
CA ASN A 155 -17.34 37.83 7.86
C ASN A 155 -16.94 38.41 9.22
N ALA A 156 -17.67 38.07 10.30
CA ALA A 156 -17.40 38.56 11.65
C ALA A 156 -15.97 38.27 12.15
N ARG A 157 -15.34 37.17 11.72
CA ARG A 157 -13.96 36.86 12.09
C ARG A 157 -12.96 37.73 11.33
N LEU A 158 -13.18 37.94 10.03
CA LEU A 158 -12.33 38.83 9.24
C LEU A 158 -12.45 40.28 9.70
N LEU A 159 -13.66 40.71 10.07
CA LEU A 159 -13.92 42.02 10.67
C LEU A 159 -13.16 42.22 11.99
N ALA A 160 -13.05 41.17 12.81
CA ALA A 160 -12.25 41.25 14.04
C ALA A 160 -10.76 41.44 13.73
N GLU A 161 -10.24 40.76 12.70
CA GLU A 161 -8.85 40.95 12.24
C GLU A 161 -8.63 42.36 11.71
N PHE A 162 -9.57 42.91 10.92
CA PHE A 162 -9.49 44.29 10.46
C PHE A 162 -9.48 45.29 11.62
N ARG A 163 -10.37 45.13 12.62
CA ARG A 163 -10.39 45.99 13.81
C ARG A 163 -9.11 45.88 14.62
N GLU A 164 -8.53 44.70 14.69
CA GLU A 164 -7.23 44.48 15.34
C GLU A 164 -6.13 45.24 14.59
N ILE A 165 -6.07 45.15 13.26
CA ILE A 165 -5.13 45.91 12.42
C ILE A 165 -5.33 47.42 12.60
N ASP A 166 -6.57 47.90 12.50
CA ASP A 166 -6.93 49.31 12.63
C ASP A 166 -6.58 49.86 14.03
N SER A 167 -6.61 49.01 15.07
CA SER A 167 -6.26 49.43 16.43
C SER A 167 -4.78 49.75 16.62
N TYR A 168 -3.91 49.21 15.76
CA TYR A 168 -2.49 49.52 15.74
C TYR A 168 -2.15 50.76 14.89
N ASP A 169 -3.10 51.23 14.08
CA ASP A 169 -2.99 52.44 13.24
C ASP A 169 -3.44 53.69 14.03
N THR A 170 -2.88 53.86 15.23
CA THR A 170 -3.09 55.08 16.01
C THR A 170 -1.92 56.02 15.79
N ASP A 171 -2.17 57.12 15.08
CA ASP A 171 -1.23 58.24 14.89
C ASP A 171 -0.75 58.76 16.25
N SER A 172 0.38 58.27 16.73
CA SER A 172 1.12 58.90 17.81
C SER A 172 2.23 59.75 17.19
N SER A 173 1.86 60.97 16.78
CA SER A 173 2.84 62.05 16.65
C SER A 173 3.26 62.48 18.06
N SER A 174 4.08 61.67 18.71
CA SER A 174 4.85 62.07 19.88
C SER A 174 6.26 61.65 19.62
N ASP A 175 7.06 62.61 19.14
CA ASP A 175 8.50 62.52 19.04
C ASP A 175 9.07 62.04 20.37
N GLU A 176 9.44 60.77 20.47
CA GLU A 176 10.49 60.29 21.35
C GLU A 176 10.95 58.90 20.88
N GLU A 177 12.16 58.89 20.33
CA GLU A 177 12.87 57.72 19.81
C GLU A 177 12.91 56.57 20.83
N THR A 178 12.29 55.44 20.49
CA THR A 178 12.79 54.13 20.90
C THR A 178 12.52 53.08 19.81
N ASP A 179 13.56 52.30 19.52
CA ASP A 179 13.71 51.29 18.46
C ASP A 179 12.79 50.06 18.67
N ARG A 180 11.47 50.28 18.77
CA ARG A 180 10.45 49.24 18.91
C ARG A 180 9.84 48.92 17.54
N PRO A 181 9.79 47.65 17.10
CA PRO A 181 9.12 47.30 15.85
C PRO A 181 7.64 47.66 15.95
N SER A 182 7.17 48.51 15.04
CA SER A 182 5.75 48.85 14.94
C SER A 182 4.96 47.60 14.53
N LEU A 183 3.85 47.35 15.25
CA LEU A 183 2.88 46.31 14.92
C LEU A 183 1.87 46.77 13.85
N ALA A 184 1.90 48.05 13.47
CA ALA A 184 1.05 48.58 12.42
C ALA A 184 1.45 47.99 11.06
N GLN A 185 0.49 47.38 10.36
CA GLN A 185 0.72 46.84 9.02
C GLN A 185 0.89 47.98 8.01
N LYS A 186 1.93 47.88 7.17
CA LYS A 186 2.22 48.88 6.10
C LYS A 186 1.40 48.65 4.83
N GLU A 187 0.89 47.44 4.62
CA GLU A 187 0.15 47.02 3.43
C GLU A 187 -1.16 46.35 3.87
N PHE A 188 -2.17 46.40 3.00
CA PHE A 188 -3.43 45.70 3.23
C PHE A 188 -3.20 44.19 3.22
N ASP A 189 -3.13 43.58 4.41
CA ASP A 189 -2.83 42.17 4.58
C ASP A 189 -3.69 41.51 5.65
N ASN A 190 -4.01 40.24 5.48
CA ASN A 190 -4.78 39.47 6.45
C ASN A 190 -4.48 37.98 6.35
N THR A 191 -5.07 37.20 7.26
CA THR A 191 -4.79 35.76 7.36
C THR A 191 -5.14 34.98 6.09
N LEU A 192 -6.16 35.40 5.34
CA LEU A 192 -6.52 34.77 4.06
C LEU A 192 -5.49 35.09 2.97
N LEU A 193 -5.02 36.33 2.88
CA LEU A 193 -3.99 36.73 1.92
C LEU A 193 -2.66 36.04 2.18
N GLN A 194 -2.27 35.91 3.45
CA GLN A 194 -1.10 35.12 3.83
C GLN A 194 -1.24 33.66 3.42
N MET A 195 -2.40 33.04 3.69
CA MET A 195 -2.69 31.67 3.26
C MET A 195 -2.63 31.53 1.73
N GLY A 196 -3.16 32.51 0.99
CA GLY A 196 -3.11 32.53 -0.47
C GLY A 196 -1.68 32.53 -1.01
N ARG A 197 -0.82 33.39 -0.46
CA ARG A 197 0.61 33.44 -0.81
C ARG A 197 1.31 32.12 -0.50
N ASP A 198 1.04 31.54 0.66
CA ASP A 198 1.63 30.25 1.07
C ASP A 198 1.21 29.10 0.12
N LEU A 199 -0.07 29.05 -0.27
CA LEU A 199 -0.59 28.06 -1.22
C LEU A 199 0.07 28.19 -2.60
N ILE A 200 0.19 29.41 -3.11
CA ILE A 200 0.84 29.67 -4.40
C ILE A 200 2.32 29.32 -4.33
N ALA A 201 3.03 29.72 -3.28
CA ALA A 201 4.44 29.36 -3.07
C ALA A 201 4.63 27.83 -3.04
N ALA A 202 3.79 27.11 -2.30
CA ALA A 202 3.80 25.66 -2.26
C ALA A 202 3.51 25.03 -3.63
N SER A 203 2.55 25.53 -4.40
CA SER A 203 2.25 25.01 -5.75
C SER A 203 3.43 25.15 -6.72
N ARG A 204 4.20 26.24 -6.61
CA ARG A 204 5.36 26.53 -7.48
C ARG A 204 6.53 25.61 -7.21
N VAL A 205 6.79 25.26 -5.94
CA VAL A 205 7.90 24.38 -5.55
C VAL A 205 7.57 22.88 -5.66
N ASN A 206 6.30 22.55 -5.93
CA ASN A 206 5.84 21.17 -6.17
C ASN A 206 5.17 21.06 -7.56
N PRO A 207 5.93 21.25 -8.66
CA PRO A 207 5.39 21.08 -10.00
C PRO A 207 5.00 19.62 -10.28
N LEU A 208 4.08 19.45 -11.20
CA LEU A 208 3.70 18.16 -11.76
C LEU A 208 4.85 17.57 -12.59
N PRO A 209 4.84 16.25 -12.88
CA PRO A 209 5.83 15.63 -13.76
C PRO A 209 5.91 16.28 -15.16
N SER A 210 4.82 16.87 -15.64
CA SER A 210 4.76 17.64 -16.90
C SER A 210 5.49 18.99 -16.83
N GLY A 211 5.93 19.43 -15.65
CA GLY A 211 6.49 20.75 -15.40
C GLY A 211 5.44 21.83 -15.10
N GLU A 212 4.15 21.53 -15.25
CA GLU A 212 3.05 22.44 -14.92
C GLU A 212 2.87 22.59 -13.40
N HIS A 213 2.34 23.72 -12.94
CA HIS A 213 1.99 23.93 -11.54
C HIS A 213 0.51 23.59 -11.29
N PRO A 214 0.17 23.01 -10.12
CA PRO A 214 -1.22 22.79 -9.76
C PRO A 214 -2.03 24.09 -9.69
N GLN A 215 -3.25 24.08 -10.23
CA GLN A 215 -4.23 25.13 -10.02
C GLN A 215 -4.72 25.10 -8.57
N VAL A 216 -4.54 26.22 -7.85
CA VAL A 216 -5.03 26.39 -6.48
C VAL A 216 -6.46 26.90 -6.50
N VAL A 217 -7.33 26.19 -5.78
CA VAL A 217 -8.72 26.55 -5.50
C VAL A 217 -8.87 26.78 -4.00
N LEU A 218 -9.42 27.93 -3.61
CA LEU A 218 -9.72 28.27 -2.23
C LEU A 218 -11.23 28.40 -2.04
N CYS A 219 -11.84 27.45 -1.35
CA CYS A 219 -13.26 27.43 -1.03
C CYS A 219 -13.50 28.14 0.32
N LEU A 220 -14.13 29.31 0.28
CA LEU A 220 -14.49 30.12 1.44
C LEU A 220 -15.98 29.92 1.74
N THR A 221 -16.30 28.88 2.50
CA THR A 221 -17.68 28.36 2.56
C THR A 221 -18.66 29.24 3.33
N ARG A 222 -18.14 30.17 4.15
CA ARG A 222 -18.95 31.02 5.05
C ARG A 222 -18.61 32.50 4.96
N LEU A 223 -17.82 32.88 3.96
CA LEU A 223 -17.50 34.28 3.68
C LEU A 223 -18.49 34.79 2.63
N ASP A 224 -19.08 35.95 2.90
CA ASP A 224 -20.03 36.59 2.01
C ASP A 224 -19.57 38.04 1.75
N PRO A 225 -18.89 38.31 0.62
CA PRO A 225 -18.44 39.66 0.28
C PRO A 225 -19.60 40.60 -0.13
N GLU A 226 -20.79 40.06 -0.40
CA GLU A 226 -21.96 40.83 -0.85
C GLU A 226 -22.93 41.15 0.30
N ASP A 227 -22.55 40.83 1.53
CA ASP A 227 -23.30 41.15 2.74
C ASP A 227 -23.58 42.67 2.79
N PRO A 228 -24.86 43.12 2.73
CA PRO A 228 -25.20 44.54 2.67
C PRO A 228 -24.70 45.34 3.88
N ASP A 229 -24.56 44.68 5.03
CA ASP A 229 -24.07 45.26 6.28
C ASP A 229 -22.56 44.97 6.49
N GLY A 230 -21.88 44.38 5.50
CA GLY A 230 -20.49 43.97 5.54
C GLY A 230 -19.47 45.08 5.26
N ASP A 231 -18.23 44.89 5.72
CA ASP A 231 -17.11 45.78 5.41
C ASP A 231 -16.56 45.50 4.00
N GLN A 232 -16.42 46.55 3.18
CA GLN A 232 -15.96 46.46 1.79
C GLN A 232 -14.59 45.77 1.65
N ARG A 233 -13.74 45.81 2.69
CA ARG A 233 -12.43 45.13 2.72
C ARG A 233 -12.55 43.62 2.60
N ILE A 234 -13.70 43.02 2.91
CA ILE A 234 -13.97 41.60 2.66
C ILE A 234 -13.93 41.31 1.16
N GLY A 235 -14.66 42.12 0.37
CA GLY A 235 -14.65 42.03 -1.09
C GLY A 235 -13.24 42.28 -1.67
N THR A 236 -12.52 43.27 -1.15
CA THR A 236 -11.12 43.54 -1.53
C THR A 236 -10.22 42.34 -1.28
N THR A 237 -10.36 41.67 -0.13
CA THR A 237 -9.58 40.45 0.19
C THR A 237 -9.82 39.34 -0.83
N VAL A 238 -11.09 39.10 -1.20
CA VAL A 238 -11.45 38.11 -2.21
C VAL A 238 -10.86 38.48 -3.57
N GLN A 239 -10.89 39.75 -3.95
CA GLN A 239 -10.31 40.21 -5.22
C GLN A 239 -8.79 40.04 -5.24
N CYS A 240 -8.09 40.44 -4.17
CA CYS A 240 -6.64 40.24 -4.07
C CYS A 240 -6.24 38.76 -4.19
N LEU A 241 -7.01 37.83 -3.62
CA LEU A 241 -6.78 36.39 -3.80
C LEU A 241 -6.91 35.95 -5.27
N ARG A 242 -7.92 36.47 -5.98
CA ARG A 242 -8.11 36.20 -7.41
C ARG A 242 -6.97 36.77 -8.25
N ASP A 243 -6.51 37.97 -7.93
CA ASP A 243 -5.40 38.63 -8.60
C ASP A 243 -4.07 37.88 -8.42
N MET A 244 -3.91 37.12 -7.31
CA MET A 244 -2.79 36.19 -7.12
C MET A 244 -2.84 34.94 -8.02
N GLY A 245 -3.94 34.75 -8.77
CA GLY A 245 -4.18 33.56 -9.61
C GLY A 245 -4.86 32.41 -8.88
N ILE A 246 -5.45 32.65 -7.70
CA ILE A 246 -6.21 31.64 -6.95
C ILE A 246 -7.65 31.63 -7.45
N HIS A 247 -8.18 30.45 -7.75
CA HIS A 247 -9.60 30.29 -8.05
C HIS A 247 -10.41 30.28 -6.73
N VAL A 248 -11.06 31.40 -6.41
CA VAL A 248 -11.85 31.54 -5.18
C VAL A 248 -13.30 31.12 -5.40
N VAL A 249 -13.76 30.14 -4.63
CA VAL A 249 -15.16 29.69 -4.61
C VAL A 249 -15.79 30.15 -3.30
N LEU A 250 -16.93 30.85 -3.38
CA LEU A 250 -17.65 31.38 -2.23
C LEU A 250 -18.88 30.53 -1.91
N GLY A 251 -19.21 30.44 -0.62
CA GLY A 251 -20.40 29.72 -0.14
C GLY A 251 -20.23 28.20 -0.09
N GLU A 252 -21.23 27.53 0.46
CA GLU A 252 -21.32 26.06 0.44
C GLU A 252 -21.82 25.57 -0.92
N ARG A 253 -21.37 24.39 -1.34
CA ARG A 253 -21.90 23.72 -2.54
C ARG A 253 -23.40 23.50 -2.40
N SER A 254 -24.17 23.91 -3.40
CA SER A 254 -25.61 23.72 -3.40
C SER A 254 -25.96 22.24 -3.59
N LYS A 255 -27.11 21.78 -3.09
CA LYS A 255 -27.57 20.39 -3.29
C LYS A 255 -27.66 19.98 -4.77
N GLY A 256 -27.83 20.93 -5.68
CA GLY A 256 -27.83 20.70 -7.13
C GLY A 256 -26.43 20.56 -7.76
N ASP A 257 -25.36 20.99 -7.06
CA ASP A 257 -23.97 20.87 -7.51
C ASP A 257 -23.34 19.54 -7.10
N LEU A 258 -23.92 18.86 -6.10
CA LEU A 258 -23.50 17.55 -5.66
C LEU A 258 -23.98 16.50 -6.69
N PRO A 259 -23.10 15.60 -7.16
CA PRO A 259 -23.54 14.49 -8.00
C PRO A 259 -24.63 13.72 -7.24
N THR A 260 -25.80 13.56 -7.86
CA THR A 260 -26.81 12.64 -7.30
C THR A 260 -26.19 11.25 -7.35
N PRO A 261 -26.03 10.54 -6.21
CA PRO A 261 -25.65 9.14 -6.29
C PRO A 261 -26.70 8.46 -7.18
N PRO A 262 -26.31 7.64 -8.16
CA PRO A 262 -27.29 6.88 -8.92
C PRO A 262 -28.14 6.15 -7.88
N LEU A 263 -29.43 6.50 -7.82
CA LEU A 263 -30.39 5.74 -7.04
C LEU A 263 -30.32 4.34 -7.63
N THR A 264 -29.72 3.42 -6.88
CA THR A 264 -29.87 2.00 -7.12
C THR A 264 -31.36 1.74 -6.88
N GLU A 265 -32.16 1.90 -7.92
CA GLU A 265 -33.48 1.28 -7.94
C GLU A 265 -33.22 -0.20 -7.70
N ALA A 266 -33.80 -0.69 -6.62
CA ALA A 266 -33.70 -2.05 -6.15
C ALA A 266 -34.50 -3.00 -7.05
N ASP A 267 -34.31 -2.88 -8.36
CA ASP A 267 -34.83 -3.81 -9.35
C ASP A 267 -33.68 -4.73 -9.78
N GLY A 268 -33.91 -6.02 -9.50
CA GLY A 268 -32.97 -7.13 -9.62
C GLY A 268 -32.08 -7.11 -10.87
N ASP A 269 -30.81 -6.78 -10.66
CA ASP A 269 -29.71 -7.71 -10.90
C ASP A 269 -28.50 -7.16 -10.13
N GLY A 270 -28.10 -7.90 -9.10
CA GLY A 270 -26.91 -7.56 -8.32
C GLY A 270 -25.68 -7.70 -9.21
N GLU A 271 -25.25 -6.61 -9.84
CA GLU A 271 -23.90 -6.52 -10.40
C GLU A 271 -22.91 -6.55 -9.23
N THR A 272 -22.56 -7.76 -8.82
CA THR A 272 -21.42 -8.03 -7.95
C THR A 272 -20.20 -7.31 -8.53
N PRO A 273 -19.41 -6.58 -7.72
CA PRO A 273 -18.22 -5.90 -8.21
C PRO A 273 -17.36 -6.90 -8.97
N VAL A 274 -17.12 -6.62 -10.25
CA VAL A 274 -16.46 -7.54 -11.18
C VAL A 274 -15.04 -7.81 -10.68
N CYS A 275 -14.86 -8.90 -9.92
CA CYS A 275 -13.57 -9.29 -9.39
C CYS A 275 -12.69 -9.73 -10.57
N SER A 276 -11.45 -9.24 -10.61
CA SER A 276 -10.53 -9.68 -11.65
C SER A 276 -10.30 -11.19 -11.57
N GLN A 277 -10.16 -11.86 -12.71
CA GLN A 277 -9.85 -13.29 -12.77
C GLN A 277 -8.40 -13.49 -13.21
N PRO A 278 -7.72 -14.57 -12.78
CA PRO A 278 -6.42 -14.90 -13.35
C PRO A 278 -6.54 -15.19 -14.85
N THR A 279 -5.43 -15.09 -15.57
CA THR A 279 -5.30 -15.57 -16.94
C THR A 279 -5.20 -17.09 -16.97
N GLU A 280 -5.48 -17.71 -18.12
CA GLU A 280 -5.35 -19.16 -18.30
C GLU A 280 -3.90 -19.62 -18.17
N ARG A 281 -2.94 -18.79 -18.60
CA ARG A 281 -1.51 -19.02 -18.34
C ARG A 281 -1.06 -18.26 -17.12
N ILE A 282 -0.57 -18.95 -16.10
CA ILE A 282 -0.15 -18.35 -14.82
C ILE A 282 1.35 -18.54 -14.64
N ASN A 283 2.08 -17.44 -14.44
CA ASN A 283 3.49 -17.44 -14.14
C ASN A 283 3.72 -17.57 -12.61
N LEU A 284 4.48 -18.57 -12.19
CA LEU A 284 4.78 -18.89 -10.80
C LEU A 284 6.13 -18.28 -10.40
N ASP A 285 6.10 -17.34 -9.45
CA ASP A 285 7.31 -16.82 -8.82
C ASP A 285 7.98 -17.87 -7.91
N LEU A 286 9.28 -17.70 -7.61
CA LEU A 286 10.05 -18.59 -6.73
C LEU A 286 9.33 -18.83 -5.38
N SER A 287 8.72 -17.78 -4.82
CA SER A 287 8.01 -17.87 -3.55
C SER A 287 6.84 -18.86 -3.58
N ILE A 288 6.20 -19.03 -4.74
CA ILE A 288 5.10 -19.97 -4.94
C ILE A 288 5.61 -21.37 -5.20
N LEU A 289 6.71 -21.53 -5.93
CA LEU A 289 7.35 -22.84 -6.07
C LEU A 289 7.75 -23.43 -4.71
N ILE A 290 8.27 -22.61 -3.80
CA ILE A 290 8.56 -23.03 -2.42
C ILE A 290 7.28 -23.37 -1.67
N ALA A 291 6.22 -22.58 -1.83
CA ALA A 291 4.94 -22.85 -1.18
C ALA A 291 4.31 -24.16 -1.67
N LEU A 292 4.36 -24.45 -2.97
CA LEU A 292 3.82 -25.67 -3.59
C LEU A 292 4.51 -26.96 -3.14
N VAL A 293 5.71 -26.90 -2.58
CA VAL A 293 6.41 -28.09 -2.05
C VAL A 293 6.47 -28.12 -0.53
N SER A 294 6.13 -27.00 0.13
CA SER A 294 6.22 -26.82 1.57
C SER A 294 5.32 -27.81 2.32
N ASP A 295 5.84 -28.39 3.39
CA ASP A 295 5.03 -29.25 4.24
C ASP A 295 3.87 -28.50 4.92
N LEU A 296 3.95 -27.17 5.12
CA LEU A 296 2.81 -26.38 5.63
C LEU A 296 1.58 -26.46 4.71
N THR A 297 1.82 -26.51 3.40
CA THR A 297 0.77 -26.58 2.39
C THR A 297 0.16 -27.98 2.29
N HIS A 298 0.92 -29.04 2.58
CA HIS A 298 0.44 -30.41 2.39
C HIS A 298 0.07 -31.14 3.69
N ALA A 299 0.69 -30.81 4.82
CA ALA A 299 0.46 -31.52 6.07
C ALA A 299 -0.97 -31.36 6.59
N PRO A 300 -1.49 -32.35 7.34
CA PRO A 300 -2.76 -32.22 8.05
C PRO A 300 -2.78 -30.96 8.91
N LEU A 301 -3.88 -30.20 8.84
CA LEU A 301 -4.04 -29.00 9.64
C LEU A 301 -4.18 -29.35 11.13
N PRO A 302 -3.66 -28.52 12.05
CA PRO A 302 -3.91 -28.71 13.46
C PRO A 302 -5.39 -28.46 13.78
N PRO A 303 -6.01 -29.27 14.66
CA PRO A 303 -7.38 -29.10 15.13
C PRO A 303 -7.56 -27.85 16.01
N SER A 304 -6.48 -27.28 16.55
CA SER A 304 -6.54 -26.09 17.41
C SER A 304 -5.31 -25.17 17.24
N ILE A 305 -5.50 -23.89 17.59
CA ILE A 305 -4.44 -22.87 17.62
C ILE A 305 -3.32 -23.29 18.59
N GLU A 306 -3.68 -23.90 19.72
CA GLU A 306 -2.72 -24.38 20.72
C GLU A 306 -1.84 -25.51 20.18
N GLU A 307 -2.39 -26.40 19.37
CA GLU A 307 -1.58 -27.43 18.71
C GLU A 307 -0.68 -26.81 17.64
N ALA A 308 -1.19 -25.86 16.85
CA ALA A 308 -0.39 -25.12 15.87
C ALA A 308 0.82 -24.44 16.52
N GLN A 309 0.65 -23.87 17.71
CA GLN A 309 1.73 -23.32 18.53
C GLN A 309 2.75 -24.40 18.92
N LYS A 310 2.30 -25.52 19.50
CA LYS A 310 3.19 -26.62 19.94
C LYS A 310 3.98 -27.25 18.80
N ARG A 311 3.43 -27.31 17.58
CA ARG A 311 4.06 -27.93 16.40
C ARG A 311 5.38 -27.25 15.98
N PHE A 312 5.54 -25.96 16.23
CA PHE A 312 6.74 -25.20 15.82
C PHE A 312 7.56 -24.67 17.00
N VAL A 313 7.24 -25.07 18.23
CA VAL A 313 8.12 -24.82 19.39
C VAL A 313 9.34 -25.74 19.27
N PRO A 314 10.56 -25.19 19.18
CA PRO A 314 11.74 -26.02 19.05
C PRO A 314 11.98 -26.87 20.31
N PRO A 315 12.46 -28.13 20.19
CA PRO A 315 12.76 -28.96 21.35
C PRO A 315 13.81 -28.32 22.27
N GLN A 316 13.67 -28.54 23.59
CA GLN A 316 14.60 -27.98 24.59
C GLN A 316 16.06 -28.34 24.29
N LYS A 317 16.32 -29.58 23.84
CA LYS A 317 17.66 -30.04 23.42
C LYS A 317 18.26 -29.22 22.27
N TYR A 318 17.45 -28.73 21.34
CA TYR A 318 17.90 -27.87 20.24
C TYR A 318 18.23 -26.45 20.75
N MET A 319 17.47 -25.95 21.73
CA MET A 319 17.77 -24.69 22.42
C MET A 319 19.10 -24.79 23.17
N ASP A 320 19.30 -25.89 23.90
CA ASP A 320 20.51 -26.14 24.67
C ASP A 320 21.73 -26.34 23.75
N TRP A 321 21.59 -27.04 22.62
CA TRP A 321 22.63 -27.15 21.60
C TRP A 321 23.01 -25.79 21.00
N LYS A 322 22.03 -24.94 20.68
CA LYS A 322 22.29 -23.61 20.08
C LYS A 322 23.02 -22.71 21.09
N LYS A 323 22.63 -22.76 22.37
CA LYS A 323 23.30 -22.09 23.49
C LYS A 323 24.74 -22.59 23.69
N ALA A 324 24.95 -23.91 23.72
CA ALA A 324 26.28 -24.52 23.85
C ALA A 324 27.24 -24.12 22.70
N ARG A 325 26.73 -24.03 21.47
CA ARG A 325 27.50 -23.62 20.29
C ARG A 325 27.83 -22.12 20.28
N ALA A 326 27.01 -21.28 20.89
CA ALA A 326 27.30 -19.86 21.09
C ALA A 326 28.42 -19.68 22.12
N ASN A 327 28.37 -20.43 23.22
CA ASN A 327 29.35 -20.36 24.30
C ASN A 327 30.71 -20.97 23.95
N GLY A 328 30.76 -21.96 23.03
CA GLY A 328 31.99 -22.61 22.59
C GLY A 328 32.89 -21.81 21.62
N LYS A 329 32.47 -20.62 21.16
CA LYS A 329 33.17 -19.84 20.12
C LYS A 329 34.14 -18.77 20.62
N GLY A 330 34.27 -18.57 21.94
CA GLY A 330 35.19 -17.57 22.52
C GLY A 330 36.62 -18.04 22.75
N LYS A 331 36.97 -19.31 22.48
CA LYS A 331 38.20 -19.92 23.02
C LYS A 331 39.07 -20.62 21.98
N ARG A 332 39.29 -20.03 20.80
CA ARG A 332 40.35 -20.48 19.87
C ARG A 332 40.95 -19.31 19.06
N SER A 333 41.94 -18.64 19.62
CA SER A 333 43.03 -18.01 18.86
C SER A 333 44.31 -17.95 19.72
N ASN A 334 45.39 -18.47 19.14
CA ASN A 334 46.78 -18.62 19.57
C ASN A 334 47.32 -17.69 20.67
N GLY A 335 48.11 -18.29 21.57
CA GLY A 335 48.84 -17.58 22.62
C GLY A 335 50.11 -16.88 22.16
N THR A 336 50.56 -15.94 22.98
CA THR A 336 51.93 -15.79 23.48
C THR A 336 51.86 -14.91 24.73
N VAL A 337 52.70 -15.26 25.70
CA VAL A 337 52.89 -14.75 27.06
C VAL A 337 53.06 -13.23 27.10
N VAL A 338 52.35 -12.51 27.98
CA VAL A 338 52.89 -11.59 29.03
C VAL A 338 51.81 -11.46 30.11
N ALA A 339 52.20 -11.67 31.36
CA ALA A 339 51.40 -11.44 32.56
C ALA A 339 51.37 -9.94 32.88
N GLU A 340 50.18 -9.38 33.04
CA GLU A 340 49.97 -8.18 33.84
C GLU A 340 48.60 -8.29 34.52
N GLU A 341 48.63 -8.30 35.85
CA GLU A 341 47.48 -8.17 36.73
C GLU A 341 46.89 -6.77 36.57
N GLN A 342 45.63 -6.67 36.16
CA GLN A 342 44.79 -5.52 36.50
C GLN A 342 43.32 -5.92 36.59
N ASP A 343 42.81 -5.66 37.78
CA ASP A 343 41.47 -5.82 38.29
C ASP A 343 40.48 -4.93 37.53
N SER A 344 39.44 -5.51 36.91
CA SER A 344 38.17 -4.84 36.60
C SER A 344 37.13 -5.81 35.98
N SER A 345 36.14 -6.16 36.79
CA SER A 345 34.72 -6.30 36.42
C SER A 345 34.37 -6.38 34.92
N GLN A 346 34.34 -7.60 34.36
CA GLN A 346 33.60 -7.90 33.13
C GLN A 346 32.75 -9.17 33.32
N GLN A 347 31.57 -8.96 33.89
CA GLN A 347 30.49 -9.95 33.97
C GLN A 347 29.25 -9.37 33.26
N GLN A 348 29.40 -8.92 32.00
CA GLN A 348 28.31 -8.27 31.23
C GLN A 348 28.30 -8.60 29.73
N SER A 349 28.93 -9.70 29.29
CA SER A 349 28.95 -10.09 27.86
C SER A 349 28.19 -11.38 27.52
N SER A 350 27.72 -12.15 28.51
CA SER A 350 26.90 -13.37 28.26
C SER A 350 25.43 -13.06 27.96
N ASP A 351 24.83 -12.15 28.73
CA ASP A 351 23.36 -11.99 28.74
C ASP A 351 22.82 -11.34 27.44
N ASN A 352 23.62 -10.50 26.79
CA ASN A 352 23.25 -9.88 25.52
C ASN A 352 23.26 -10.87 24.34
N MET A 353 24.11 -11.90 24.38
CA MET A 353 24.24 -12.89 23.30
C MET A 353 23.14 -13.95 23.39
N ASP A 354 22.79 -14.37 24.62
CA ASP A 354 21.70 -15.33 24.88
C ASP A 354 20.33 -14.75 24.48
N SER A 355 20.08 -13.47 24.80
CA SER A 355 18.87 -12.75 24.40
C SER A 355 18.68 -12.70 22.87
N ALA A 356 19.73 -12.39 22.11
CA ALA A 356 19.65 -12.27 20.65
C ALA A 356 19.37 -13.62 19.94
N ILE A 357 19.89 -14.73 20.49
CA ILE A 357 19.69 -16.07 19.94
C ILE A 357 18.27 -16.57 20.22
N GLU A 358 17.74 -16.30 21.41
CA GLU A 358 16.37 -16.62 21.81
C GLU A 358 15.34 -15.81 21.01
N LEU A 359 15.64 -14.54 20.72
CA LEU A 359 14.86 -13.67 19.83
C LEU A 359 14.80 -14.19 18.38
N ASP A 360 15.91 -14.65 17.81
CA ASP A 360 15.97 -15.14 16.42
C ASP A 360 15.21 -16.47 16.22
N VAL A 361 15.38 -17.41 17.14
CA VAL A 361 14.63 -18.69 17.13
C VAL A 361 13.14 -18.45 17.34
N SER A 362 12.77 -17.63 18.32
CA SER A 362 11.37 -17.36 18.61
C SER A 362 10.70 -16.62 17.44
N THR A 363 11.42 -15.78 16.71
CA THR A 363 10.91 -15.08 15.52
C THR A 363 10.60 -16.07 14.38
N HIS A 364 11.51 -16.99 14.08
CA HIS A 364 11.28 -17.95 12.99
C HIS A 364 10.16 -18.94 13.32
N SER A 365 10.11 -19.41 14.56
CA SER A 365 9.05 -20.32 15.06
C SER A 365 7.67 -19.65 15.03
N LYS A 366 7.59 -18.37 15.45
CA LYS A 366 6.38 -17.55 15.35
C LYS A 366 5.94 -17.35 13.89
N ALA A 367 6.89 -17.15 12.98
CA ALA A 367 6.57 -16.99 11.57
C ALA A 367 5.93 -18.26 10.97
N LEU A 368 6.50 -19.44 11.24
CA LEU A 368 5.93 -20.73 10.79
C LEU A 368 4.56 -21.01 11.41
N MET A 369 4.40 -20.70 12.70
CA MET A 369 3.11 -20.78 13.38
C MET A 369 2.06 -19.90 12.70
N ASN A 370 2.38 -18.64 12.41
CA ASN A 370 1.46 -17.73 11.72
C ASN A 370 1.08 -18.26 10.33
N GLN A 371 2.04 -18.82 9.58
CA GLN A 371 1.76 -19.44 8.28
C GLN A 371 0.84 -20.67 8.40
N CYS A 372 1.00 -21.46 9.46
CA CYS A 372 0.09 -22.57 9.76
C CYS A 372 -1.33 -22.09 10.09
N LEU A 373 -1.46 -21.02 10.88
CA LEU A 373 -2.76 -20.41 11.19
C LEU A 373 -3.46 -19.86 9.94
N GLN A 374 -2.70 -19.32 8.98
CA GLN A 374 -3.24 -18.91 7.68
C GLN A 374 -3.80 -20.11 6.89
N GLU A 375 -3.08 -21.23 6.86
CA GLU A 375 -3.54 -22.46 6.20
C GLU A 375 -4.80 -23.06 6.86
N MET A 376 -4.97 -22.89 8.18
CA MET A 376 -6.20 -23.28 8.90
C MET A 376 -7.41 -22.45 8.50
N GLY A 377 -7.21 -21.17 8.17
CA GLY A 377 -8.28 -20.27 7.74
C GLY A 377 -8.71 -20.55 6.30
N LYS A 378 -7.79 -20.36 5.35
CA LYS A 378 -7.98 -20.75 3.94
C LYS A 378 -6.64 -21.15 3.33
N GLY A 379 -6.49 -22.43 3.00
CA GLY A 379 -5.25 -22.95 2.43
C GLY A 379 -4.95 -22.40 1.04
N MET A 380 -3.67 -22.21 0.72
CA MET A 380 -3.23 -21.64 -0.57
C MET A 380 -3.79 -22.40 -1.77
N VAL A 381 -3.73 -23.73 -1.74
CA VAL A 381 -4.14 -24.59 -2.85
C VAL A 381 -5.66 -24.52 -3.04
N GLN A 382 -6.42 -24.37 -1.95
CA GLN A 382 -7.87 -24.15 -2.02
C GLN A 382 -8.19 -22.82 -2.71
N GLU A 383 -7.50 -21.74 -2.34
CA GLU A 383 -7.65 -20.44 -3.00
C GLU A 383 -7.28 -20.51 -4.49
N ILE A 384 -6.21 -21.24 -4.84
CA ILE A 384 -5.84 -21.42 -6.24
C ILE A 384 -6.95 -22.13 -7.00
N HIS A 385 -7.43 -23.26 -6.47
CA HIS A 385 -8.53 -24.02 -7.04
C HIS A 385 -9.76 -23.12 -7.26
N ASP A 386 -10.27 -22.46 -6.21
CA ASP A 386 -11.48 -21.64 -6.29
C ASP A 386 -11.41 -20.57 -7.38
N ARG A 387 -10.23 -19.97 -7.59
CA ARG A 387 -10.02 -18.89 -8.57
C ARG A 387 -9.86 -19.38 -10.00
N ILE A 388 -9.41 -20.61 -10.20
CA ILE A 388 -9.17 -21.19 -11.54
C ILE A 388 -10.27 -22.15 -12.00
N SER A 389 -11.15 -22.62 -11.11
CA SER A 389 -12.22 -23.58 -11.47
C SER A 389 -13.19 -23.08 -12.54
N GLY A 390 -13.27 -21.75 -12.75
CA GLY A 390 -14.06 -21.14 -13.82
C GLY A 390 -13.32 -20.97 -15.16
N LEU A 391 -12.05 -21.39 -15.24
CA LEU A 391 -11.19 -21.23 -16.42
C LEU A 391 -11.02 -22.57 -17.15
N SER A 392 -11.01 -22.51 -18.48
CA SER A 392 -10.62 -23.64 -19.33
C SER A 392 -9.12 -23.64 -19.55
N ASN A 393 -8.50 -24.83 -19.59
CA ASN A 393 -7.12 -25.03 -20.06
C ASN A 393 -6.04 -24.20 -19.33
N VAL A 394 -6.05 -24.23 -17.99
CA VAL A 394 -5.07 -23.49 -17.19
C VAL A 394 -3.68 -24.14 -17.30
N GLU A 395 -2.66 -23.33 -17.59
CA GLU A 395 -1.26 -23.76 -17.69
C GLU A 395 -0.39 -22.99 -16.68
N PHE A 396 0.52 -23.71 -16.03
CA PHE A 396 1.47 -23.12 -15.09
C PHE A 396 2.87 -23.02 -15.69
N TRP A 397 3.48 -21.86 -15.54
CA TRP A 397 4.79 -21.53 -16.09
C TRP A 397 5.74 -21.00 -15.01
N THR A 398 7.04 -21.15 -15.17
CA THR A 398 8.03 -20.50 -14.28
C THR A 398 9.36 -20.26 -14.99
N THR A 399 10.19 -19.37 -14.45
CA THR A 399 11.51 -19.06 -15.02
C THR A 399 12.55 -20.12 -14.68
N SER A 400 13.55 -20.30 -15.55
CA SER A 400 14.70 -21.17 -15.29
C SER A 400 15.41 -20.80 -14.00
N GLU A 401 15.58 -19.50 -13.72
CA GLU A 401 16.17 -19.02 -12.46
C GLU A 401 15.33 -19.44 -11.24
N ALA A 402 14.00 -19.29 -11.29
CA ALA A 402 13.12 -19.68 -10.19
C ALA A 402 13.17 -21.19 -9.94
N LYS A 403 13.14 -22.01 -10.99
CA LYS A 403 13.32 -23.48 -10.92
C LYS A 403 14.64 -23.84 -10.24
N GLU A 404 15.76 -23.32 -10.74
CA GLU A 404 17.10 -23.65 -10.23
C GLU A 404 17.29 -23.23 -8.76
N ARG A 405 16.79 -22.04 -8.40
CA ARG A 405 16.81 -21.57 -7.00
C ARG A 405 15.92 -22.44 -6.11
N CYS A 406 14.73 -22.81 -6.56
CA CYS A 406 13.84 -23.70 -5.82
C CYS A 406 14.55 -25.03 -5.50
N LEU A 407 15.11 -25.70 -6.51
CA LEU A 407 15.87 -26.96 -6.36
C LEU A 407 17.05 -26.81 -5.38
N ARG A 408 17.80 -25.72 -5.47
CA ARG A 408 18.95 -25.43 -4.60
C ARG A 408 18.55 -25.18 -3.14
N ILE A 409 17.41 -24.51 -2.92
CA ILE A 409 16.89 -24.25 -1.57
C ILE A 409 16.39 -25.57 -0.96
N VAL A 410 15.51 -26.29 -1.67
CA VAL A 410 14.87 -27.51 -1.16
C VAL A 410 15.89 -28.64 -0.95
N SER A 411 16.85 -28.84 -1.87
CA SER A 411 17.90 -29.86 -1.69
C SER A 411 18.70 -29.67 -0.39
N LYS A 412 18.81 -28.44 0.07
CA LYS A 412 19.68 -28.06 1.18
C LYS A 412 19.00 -27.98 2.54
N ILE A 413 17.80 -27.42 2.58
CA ILE A 413 17.06 -27.19 3.83
C ILE A 413 15.70 -27.89 3.86
N GLY A 414 15.23 -28.46 2.75
CA GLY A 414 13.98 -29.21 2.70
C GLY A 414 14.09 -30.58 3.35
N GLY A 415 13.01 -31.02 3.98
CA GLY A 415 12.86 -32.39 4.46
C GLY A 415 12.63 -33.40 3.33
N GLU A 416 12.44 -34.67 3.68
CA GLU A 416 12.29 -35.76 2.70
C GLU A 416 11.02 -35.61 1.85
N ARG A 417 9.89 -35.22 2.45
CA ARG A 417 8.64 -34.98 1.72
C ARG A 417 8.75 -33.77 0.81
N GLU A 418 9.33 -32.67 1.29
CA GLU A 418 9.54 -31.46 0.50
C GLU A 418 10.49 -31.70 -0.69
N LYS A 419 11.56 -32.49 -0.50
CA LYS A 419 12.47 -32.93 -1.56
C LYS A 419 11.77 -33.79 -2.60
N ARG A 420 10.95 -34.75 -2.17
CA ARG A 420 10.17 -35.58 -3.10
C ARG A 420 9.24 -34.72 -3.97
N ARG A 421 8.53 -33.76 -3.36
CA ARG A 421 7.60 -32.87 -4.06
C ARG A 421 8.32 -31.98 -5.08
N VAL A 422 9.51 -31.45 -4.77
CA VAL A 422 10.24 -30.64 -5.76
C VAL A 422 10.72 -31.48 -6.95
N HIS A 423 11.11 -32.74 -6.74
CA HIS A 423 11.42 -33.66 -7.85
C HIS A 423 10.18 -34.03 -8.66
N ALA A 424 9.01 -34.12 -8.02
CA ALA A 424 7.74 -34.30 -8.71
C ALA A 424 7.34 -33.09 -9.56
N LEU A 425 7.62 -31.86 -9.09
CA LEU A 425 7.41 -30.64 -9.88
C LEU A 425 8.33 -30.57 -11.12
N PHE A 426 9.55 -31.11 -11.02
CA PHE A 426 10.57 -31.05 -12.07
C PHE A 426 11.20 -32.44 -12.33
N PRO A 427 10.48 -33.35 -13.00
CA PRO A 427 10.90 -34.74 -13.19
C PRO A 427 12.17 -34.90 -14.05
N ASP A 428 12.49 -33.93 -14.92
CA ASP A 428 13.70 -33.93 -15.76
C ASP A 428 15.02 -33.72 -14.98
N THR A 429 14.96 -33.65 -13.65
CA THR A 429 16.13 -33.48 -12.77
C THR A 429 16.59 -34.81 -12.21
N ALA A 430 17.92 -35.01 -12.09
CA ALA A 430 18.48 -36.27 -11.59
C ALA A 430 17.83 -36.70 -10.25
N PRO A 431 17.41 -37.97 -10.10
CA PRO A 431 16.70 -38.43 -8.92
C PRO A 431 17.56 -38.27 -7.66
N ALA A 432 16.92 -37.97 -6.54
CA ALA A 432 17.61 -37.94 -5.24
C ALA A 432 18.28 -39.29 -4.95
N PRO A 433 19.47 -39.31 -4.32
CA PRO A 433 20.14 -40.54 -3.92
C PRO A 433 19.24 -41.31 -2.94
N GLY A 434 18.75 -42.48 -3.35
CA GLY A 434 17.86 -43.35 -2.56
C GLY A 434 16.56 -43.78 -3.24
N LEU A 435 16.19 -43.18 -4.39
CA LEU A 435 15.00 -43.54 -5.17
C LEU A 435 15.42 -44.35 -6.42
N GLN A 436 15.82 -45.61 -6.23
CA GLN A 436 16.24 -46.53 -7.31
C GLN A 436 15.17 -47.56 -7.72
N ASP A 437 13.90 -47.39 -7.34
CA ASP A 437 12.86 -48.33 -7.75
C ASP A 437 12.16 -47.89 -9.04
N GLU A 438 12.10 -48.83 -9.98
CA GLU A 438 11.48 -48.79 -11.33
C GLU A 438 9.95 -48.50 -11.36
N LYS A 439 9.37 -47.94 -10.28
CA LYS A 439 7.97 -47.46 -10.23
C LYS A 439 7.83 -45.96 -10.56
N GLN A 440 8.87 -45.35 -11.12
CA GLN A 440 8.90 -43.96 -11.57
C GLN A 440 8.06 -43.78 -12.85
N HIS A 441 6.79 -43.40 -12.74
CA HIS A 441 6.11 -42.74 -13.87
C HIS A 441 4.90 -41.85 -13.52
N ASN A 442 4.64 -41.56 -12.24
CA ASN A 442 3.55 -40.64 -11.91
C ASN A 442 4.04 -39.48 -11.00
N PRO A 443 4.54 -38.37 -11.58
CA PRO A 443 4.96 -37.21 -10.81
C PRO A 443 3.79 -36.61 -10.00
N GLU A 444 2.56 -36.70 -10.49
CA GLU A 444 1.38 -36.22 -9.77
C GLU A 444 1.16 -37.02 -8.47
N ALA A 445 1.31 -38.35 -8.51
CA ALA A 445 1.21 -39.18 -7.31
C ALA A 445 2.27 -38.80 -6.26
N HIS A 446 3.49 -38.49 -6.68
CA HIS A 446 4.56 -38.09 -5.77
C HIS A 446 4.39 -36.68 -5.19
N LEU A 447 3.76 -35.76 -5.92
CA LEU A 447 3.44 -34.42 -5.44
C LEU A 447 2.41 -34.48 -4.32
N TRP A 448 1.35 -35.27 -4.51
CA TRP A 448 0.24 -35.38 -3.57
C TRP A 448 0.45 -36.42 -2.46
N ASP A 449 1.52 -37.21 -2.51
CA ASP A 449 1.83 -38.19 -1.48
C ASP A 449 1.99 -37.55 -0.09
N GLY A 450 1.24 -38.08 0.88
CA GLY A 450 1.12 -37.54 2.23
C GLY A 450 0.50 -36.14 2.31
N SER A 451 -0.22 -35.69 1.29
CA SER A 451 -0.96 -34.43 1.30
C SER A 451 -2.36 -34.58 1.89
N ARG A 452 -2.83 -33.54 2.57
CA ARG A 452 -4.24 -33.39 2.98
C ARG A 452 -5.20 -33.13 1.82
N TYR A 453 -4.69 -32.76 0.64
CA TYR A 453 -5.48 -32.58 -0.57
C TYR A 453 -5.51 -33.89 -1.35
N PRO A 454 -6.64 -34.22 -2.01
CA PRO A 454 -6.71 -35.40 -2.86
C PRO A 454 -5.79 -35.25 -4.09
N ALA A 455 -5.43 -36.38 -4.72
CA ALA A 455 -4.73 -36.36 -5.99
C ALA A 455 -5.55 -35.55 -7.03
N SER A 456 -4.84 -34.82 -7.89
CA SER A 456 -5.45 -33.98 -8.93
C SER A 456 -6.37 -32.87 -8.41
N PHE A 457 -6.28 -32.49 -7.13
CA PHE A 457 -7.08 -31.40 -6.58
C PHE A 457 -6.85 -30.09 -7.34
N VAL A 458 -5.61 -29.84 -7.77
CA VAL A 458 -5.26 -28.84 -8.80
C VAL A 458 -4.26 -29.48 -9.76
N HIS A 459 -4.49 -29.35 -11.06
CA HIS A 459 -3.59 -29.87 -12.09
C HIS A 459 -2.41 -28.93 -12.31
N PHE A 460 -1.44 -28.94 -11.39
CA PHE A 460 -0.24 -28.10 -11.50
C PHE A 460 0.76 -28.57 -12.55
N LEU A 461 0.72 -29.86 -12.92
CA LEU A 461 1.72 -30.49 -13.79
C LEU A 461 1.22 -30.58 -15.23
N PRO A 462 2.12 -30.42 -16.22
CA PRO A 462 3.52 -30.02 -16.07
C PRO A 462 3.67 -28.51 -15.78
N ILE A 463 4.61 -28.13 -14.91
CA ILE A 463 5.06 -26.73 -14.81
C ILE A 463 6.04 -26.48 -15.95
N ARG A 464 5.64 -25.66 -16.91
CA ARG A 464 6.44 -25.34 -18.10
C ARG A 464 7.54 -24.33 -17.76
N ILE A 465 8.72 -24.49 -18.36
CA ILE A 465 9.88 -23.61 -18.15
C ILE A 465 10.05 -22.74 -19.38
N TYR A 466 10.30 -21.44 -19.18
CA TYR A 466 10.67 -20.57 -20.29
C TYR A 466 12.05 -20.95 -20.83
N THR A 467 12.12 -21.21 -22.13
CA THR A 467 13.37 -21.31 -22.89
C THR A 467 13.60 -20.00 -23.64
N GLU A 468 14.85 -19.58 -23.85
CA GLU A 468 15.15 -18.34 -24.60
C GLU A 468 14.64 -18.41 -26.05
N ASP A 469 14.52 -19.63 -26.61
CA ASP A 469 13.95 -19.91 -27.94
C ASP A 469 12.44 -19.61 -28.05
N PHE A 470 11.74 -19.45 -26.92
CA PHE A 470 10.31 -19.16 -26.89
C PHE A 470 9.98 -17.72 -27.34
N HIS A 471 10.99 -16.86 -27.47
CA HIS A 471 10.82 -15.47 -27.91
C HIS A 471 10.49 -15.32 -29.40
N ASP A 472 10.91 -16.25 -30.26
CA ASP A 472 10.68 -16.17 -31.71
C ASP A 472 9.27 -16.64 -32.10
N ASP A 473 8.71 -17.66 -31.42
CA ASP A 473 7.39 -18.25 -31.72
C ASP A 473 6.19 -17.43 -31.24
N LEU A 474 6.42 -16.43 -30.37
CA LEU A 474 5.37 -15.54 -29.87
C LEU A 474 5.00 -14.41 -30.84
N THR A 475 5.74 -14.28 -31.96
CA THR A 475 5.40 -13.34 -33.03
C THR A 475 4.29 -13.85 -33.96
N ASP A 476 4.03 -15.16 -34.00
CA ASP A 476 3.10 -15.81 -34.94
C ASP A 476 1.80 -16.34 -34.32
N HIS A 477 1.62 -16.20 -33.00
CA HIS A 477 0.35 -16.48 -32.35
C HIS A 477 -0.36 -15.19 -31.97
N PRO A 478 -1.32 -14.69 -32.79
CA PRO A 478 -2.17 -13.60 -32.36
C PRO A 478 -2.91 -14.07 -31.11
N LEU A 479 -2.64 -13.40 -29.98
CA LEU A 479 -3.43 -13.49 -28.77
C LEU A 479 -4.91 -13.41 -29.19
N SER A 480 -5.60 -14.54 -29.05
CA SER A 480 -7.04 -14.62 -29.25
C SER A 480 -7.69 -13.62 -28.32
N ASP A 481 -8.21 -12.56 -28.93
CA ASP A 481 -9.11 -11.53 -28.40
C ASP A 481 -8.70 -10.79 -27.11
N LYS A 482 -8.52 -9.47 -27.30
CA LYS A 482 -8.39 -8.37 -26.33
C LYS A 482 -6.95 -7.95 -26.04
N SER A 483 -6.64 -6.72 -26.43
CA SER A 483 -5.44 -6.00 -25.99
C SER A 483 -5.29 -6.11 -24.47
N PRO A 484 -4.14 -6.58 -23.95
CA PRO A 484 -3.93 -6.69 -22.51
C PRO A 484 -4.13 -5.32 -21.85
N HIS A 485 -4.64 -5.33 -20.62
CA HIS A 485 -4.89 -4.10 -19.87
C HIS A 485 -3.62 -3.21 -19.85
N PRO A 486 -3.71 -1.87 -20.02
CA PRO A 486 -2.54 -0.98 -20.09
C PRO A 486 -1.57 -1.12 -18.90
N PHE A 487 -2.07 -1.59 -17.76
CA PHE A 487 -1.24 -1.92 -16.61
C PHE A 487 -0.15 -2.96 -16.90
N PHE A 488 -0.36 -3.92 -17.81
CA PHE A 488 0.65 -4.92 -18.16
C PHE A 488 1.90 -4.27 -18.78
N SER A 489 1.73 -3.32 -19.71
CA SER A 489 2.87 -2.60 -20.30
C SER A 489 3.58 -1.74 -19.24
N VAL A 490 2.83 -0.99 -18.44
CA VAL A 490 3.38 -0.15 -17.36
C VAL A 490 4.17 -0.99 -16.33
N LEU A 491 3.66 -2.18 -15.98
CA LEU A 491 4.33 -3.12 -15.09
C LEU A 491 5.61 -3.66 -15.74
N ALA A 492 5.55 -4.08 -17.01
CA ALA A 492 6.71 -4.58 -17.76
C ALA A 492 7.82 -3.53 -17.86
N ASP A 493 7.47 -2.29 -18.18
CA ASP A 493 8.41 -1.18 -18.30
C ASP A 493 9.05 -0.84 -16.96
N THR A 494 8.25 -0.78 -15.89
CA THR A 494 8.75 -0.50 -14.54
C THR A 494 9.70 -1.60 -14.07
N CYS A 495 9.35 -2.87 -14.25
CA CYS A 495 10.23 -3.98 -13.89
C CYS A 495 11.52 -3.98 -14.73
N SER A 496 11.44 -3.70 -16.03
CA SER A 496 12.62 -3.60 -16.90
C SER A 496 13.56 -2.46 -16.47
N ARG A 497 13.02 -1.29 -16.10
CA ARG A 497 13.80 -0.19 -15.52
C ARG A 497 14.47 -0.56 -14.20
N LEU A 498 13.78 -1.33 -13.35
CA LEU A 498 14.33 -1.78 -12.07
C LEU A 498 15.48 -2.79 -12.27
N LEU A 499 15.34 -3.73 -13.20
CA LEU A 499 16.38 -4.70 -13.53
C LEU A 499 17.63 -4.04 -14.14
N ASN A 500 17.46 -2.96 -14.91
CA ASN A 500 18.58 -2.17 -15.43
C ASN A 500 19.36 -1.41 -14.35
N LYS A 501 18.76 -1.18 -13.16
CA LYS A 501 19.45 -0.55 -12.02
C LYS A 501 20.17 -1.64 -11.21
N GLU A 502 21.34 -2.08 -11.68
CA GLU A 502 22.30 -3.03 -11.06
C GLU A 502 21.80 -3.84 -9.84
N GLU A 503 21.85 -5.16 -9.93
CA GLU A 503 21.63 -6.05 -8.78
C GLU A 503 22.82 -6.00 -7.80
N ILE A 504 22.53 -6.07 -6.50
CA ILE A 504 23.56 -6.26 -5.46
C ILE A 504 23.25 -7.51 -4.64
N PRO A 505 24.28 -8.20 -4.13
CA PRO A 505 24.09 -9.23 -3.11
C PRO A 505 23.30 -8.66 -1.92
N HIS A 506 22.45 -9.48 -1.30
CA HIS A 506 21.64 -9.05 -0.16
C HIS A 506 22.52 -8.37 0.93
N PRO A 507 22.18 -7.17 1.42
CA PRO A 507 23.09 -6.36 2.25
C PRO A 507 23.40 -6.97 3.61
N ARG A 508 22.54 -7.88 4.08
CA ARG A 508 22.83 -8.68 5.28
C ARG A 508 23.59 -9.95 4.87
N PRO A 509 24.79 -10.22 5.44
CA PRO A 509 25.53 -11.44 5.16
C PRO A 509 24.71 -12.68 5.55
N PRO A 510 24.87 -13.81 4.82
CA PRO A 510 24.23 -15.05 5.20
C PRO A 510 24.59 -15.41 6.66
N PRO A 511 23.65 -15.95 7.46
CA PRO A 511 23.98 -16.42 8.81
C PRO A 511 25.22 -17.33 8.76
N ARG A 512 26.23 -17.07 9.62
CA ARG A 512 27.53 -17.76 9.55
C ARG A 512 27.34 -19.28 9.72
N GLY A 513 27.58 -20.04 8.65
CA GLY A 513 27.32 -21.48 8.55
C GLY A 513 26.19 -21.86 7.58
N SER A 514 25.44 -20.88 7.05
CA SER A 514 24.54 -21.09 5.92
C SER A 514 25.32 -20.94 4.62
N HIS A 515 25.39 -22.03 3.85
CA HIS A 515 25.99 -22.02 2.51
C HIS A 515 24.97 -21.56 1.43
N ILE A 516 23.75 -21.15 1.81
CA ILE A 516 22.75 -20.64 0.86
C ILE A 516 22.98 -19.14 0.72
N GLU A 517 23.35 -18.70 -0.47
CA GLU A 517 23.41 -17.26 -0.78
C GLU A 517 22.01 -16.67 -0.69
N ARG A 518 21.87 -15.56 0.04
CA ARG A 518 20.61 -14.82 0.08
C ARG A 518 20.32 -14.27 -1.31
N ALA A 519 19.05 -14.25 -1.68
CA ALA A 519 18.62 -13.73 -2.96
C ALA A 519 19.18 -12.32 -3.22
N ALA A 520 19.75 -12.11 -4.40
CA ALA A 520 20.13 -10.78 -4.87
C ALA A 520 18.93 -9.82 -4.77
N VAL A 521 19.23 -8.59 -4.35
CA VAL A 521 18.26 -7.52 -4.18
C VAL A 521 18.65 -6.37 -5.08
N MET A 522 17.68 -5.52 -5.41
CA MET A 522 17.95 -4.38 -6.27
C MET A 522 18.74 -3.32 -5.51
N LYS A 523 19.80 -2.76 -6.11
CA LYS A 523 20.62 -1.70 -5.49
C LYS A 523 19.79 -0.50 -5.07
N ALA A 524 18.75 -0.19 -5.85
CA ALA A 524 17.81 0.88 -5.54
C ALA A 524 16.94 0.60 -4.30
N ASN A 525 16.66 -0.68 -3.97
CA ASN A 525 15.87 -1.04 -2.81
C ASN A 525 16.16 -2.48 -2.32
N PRO A 526 16.77 -2.67 -1.14
CA PRO A 526 17.12 -3.99 -0.63
C PRO A 526 15.91 -4.84 -0.18
N LYS A 527 14.69 -4.30 -0.20
CA LYS A 527 13.45 -5.06 0.03
C LYS A 527 12.89 -5.70 -1.25
N LEU A 528 13.47 -5.38 -2.39
CA LEU A 528 13.03 -5.83 -3.71
C LEU A 528 13.96 -6.93 -4.20
N THR A 529 13.44 -8.15 -4.31
CA THR A 529 14.22 -9.30 -4.75
C THR A 529 14.24 -9.41 -6.28
N ALA A 530 15.44 -9.54 -6.86
CA ALA A 530 15.63 -9.55 -8.31
C ALA A 530 14.74 -10.58 -9.03
N HIS A 531 14.72 -11.83 -8.53
CA HIS A 531 13.89 -12.90 -9.09
C HIS A 531 12.39 -12.55 -9.15
N THR A 532 11.85 -11.85 -8.15
CA THR A 532 10.43 -11.44 -8.16
C THR A 532 10.19 -10.35 -9.21
N VAL A 533 11.14 -9.42 -9.38
CA VAL A 533 11.07 -8.39 -10.42
C VAL A 533 11.13 -9.03 -11.82
N GLN A 534 12.01 -10.02 -12.03
CA GLN A 534 12.10 -10.76 -13.29
C GLN A 534 10.82 -11.55 -13.58
N SER A 535 10.28 -12.29 -12.60
CA SER A 535 9.00 -13.02 -12.72
C SER A 535 7.87 -12.07 -13.13
N LEU A 536 7.76 -10.92 -12.45
CA LEU A 536 6.75 -9.91 -12.77
C LEU A 536 6.98 -9.27 -14.15
N ALA A 537 8.23 -8.98 -14.53
CA ALA A 537 8.56 -8.44 -15.85
C ALA A 537 8.11 -9.39 -16.97
N LEU A 538 8.38 -10.69 -16.81
CA LEU A 538 8.07 -11.70 -17.82
C LEU A 538 6.57 -11.92 -17.95
N GLY A 539 5.87 -12.15 -16.83
CA GLY A 539 4.41 -12.28 -16.85
C GLY A 539 3.74 -11.02 -17.43
N ALA A 540 4.26 -9.84 -17.09
CA ALA A 540 3.77 -8.57 -17.64
C ALA A 540 3.94 -8.48 -19.17
N LYS A 541 5.13 -8.81 -19.69
CA LYS A 541 5.44 -8.82 -21.13
C LYS A 541 4.56 -9.79 -21.93
N LEU A 542 4.22 -10.92 -21.33
CA LEU A 542 3.41 -11.96 -21.97
C LEU A 542 1.90 -11.77 -21.77
N GLY A 543 1.49 -10.79 -20.96
CA GLY A 543 0.07 -10.59 -20.62
C GLY A 543 -0.47 -11.66 -19.67
N TRP A 544 0.38 -12.32 -18.88
CA TRP A 544 0.02 -13.43 -17.98
C TRP A 544 0.02 -12.98 -16.52
N THR A 545 -0.92 -13.50 -15.73
CA THR A 545 -0.95 -13.32 -14.28
C THR A 545 0.31 -13.89 -13.67
N THR A 546 1.05 -13.07 -12.90
CA THR A 546 2.13 -13.58 -12.05
C THR A 546 1.62 -13.82 -10.63
N LEU A 547 1.69 -15.08 -10.18
CA LEU A 547 1.39 -15.51 -8.83
C LEU A 547 2.64 -15.39 -7.96
N THR A 548 2.56 -14.67 -6.85
CA THR A 548 3.68 -14.45 -5.91
C THR A 548 3.20 -14.36 -4.47
N ALA A 549 4.03 -14.81 -3.53
CA ALA A 549 3.81 -14.56 -2.11
C ALA A 549 4.62 -13.36 -1.56
N ASN A 550 5.36 -12.67 -2.43
CA ASN A 550 6.23 -11.57 -2.04
C ASN A 550 5.49 -10.21 -2.07
N LYS A 551 4.51 -10.05 -1.17
CA LYS A 551 3.70 -8.82 -1.02
C LYS A 551 4.58 -7.57 -0.84
N ALA A 552 5.74 -7.69 -0.19
CA ALA A 552 6.67 -6.59 0.02
C ALA A 552 7.28 -6.06 -1.29
N SER A 553 7.73 -6.95 -2.17
CA SER A 553 8.27 -6.57 -3.49
C SER A 553 7.20 -5.96 -4.37
N VAL A 554 5.98 -6.53 -4.38
CA VAL A 554 4.85 -5.97 -5.12
C VAL A 554 4.51 -4.56 -4.62
N LYS A 555 4.42 -4.34 -3.31
CA LYS A 555 4.19 -3.00 -2.72
C LYS A 555 5.24 -1.97 -3.15
N VAL A 556 6.51 -2.38 -3.28
CA VAL A 556 7.58 -1.49 -3.76
C VAL A 556 7.39 -1.15 -5.25
N ILE A 557 7.12 -2.15 -6.09
CA ILE A 557 6.93 -1.96 -7.54
C ILE A 557 5.73 -1.05 -7.81
N LEU A 558 4.60 -1.24 -7.11
CA LEU A 558 3.43 -0.38 -7.29
C LEU A 558 3.69 1.08 -6.90
N ARG A 559 4.54 1.32 -5.89
CA ARG A 559 4.97 2.68 -5.55
C ARG A 559 5.84 3.30 -6.64
N GLU A 560 6.72 2.50 -7.26
CA GLU A 560 7.51 2.96 -8.40
C GLU A 560 6.63 3.27 -9.62
N ILE A 561 5.61 2.44 -9.89
CA ILE A 561 4.59 2.70 -10.92
C ILE A 561 3.86 4.01 -10.62
N ALA A 562 3.36 4.18 -9.40
CA ALA A 562 2.68 5.42 -9.01
C ALA A 562 3.62 6.63 -9.16
N THR A 563 4.89 6.51 -8.80
CA THR A 563 5.85 7.62 -8.88
C THR A 563 6.17 8.02 -10.33
N HIS A 564 6.19 7.06 -11.26
CA HIS A 564 6.70 7.28 -12.62
C HIS A 564 5.64 7.27 -13.74
N HIS A 565 4.44 6.73 -13.50
CA HIS A 565 3.40 6.51 -14.52
C HIS A 565 2.03 7.09 -14.13
N LEU A 566 1.95 7.94 -13.10
CA LEU A 566 0.74 8.70 -12.72
C LEU A 566 0.08 9.48 -13.90
N PRO A 567 0.80 9.94 -14.95
CA PRO A 567 0.16 10.63 -16.08
C PRO A 567 -0.38 9.74 -17.22
N ASP A 568 0.08 8.47 -17.34
CA ASP A 568 -0.02 7.70 -18.60
C ASP A 568 -0.97 6.49 -18.56
N LEU A 569 -1.68 6.23 -17.44
CA LEU A 569 -2.78 5.26 -17.49
C LEU A 569 -3.95 5.91 -18.25
N PRO A 570 -4.35 5.39 -19.43
CA PRO A 570 -5.47 5.95 -20.16
C PRO A 570 -6.73 5.83 -19.32
N THR A 571 -7.25 6.98 -18.90
CA THR A 571 -8.62 7.10 -18.40
C THR A 571 -9.53 6.92 -19.60
N ASN A 572 -10.00 5.70 -19.85
CA ASN A 572 -11.12 5.52 -20.77
C ASN A 572 -12.33 6.25 -20.17
N GLY A 573 -12.54 7.49 -20.61
CA GLY A 573 -13.71 8.27 -20.26
C GLY A 573 -14.99 7.60 -20.77
N PRO A 574 -16.16 7.98 -20.23
CA PRO A 574 -17.44 7.34 -20.53
C PRO A 574 -17.94 7.48 -21.99
N ASN A 575 -17.18 8.08 -22.90
CA ASN A 575 -17.62 8.40 -24.27
C ASN A 575 -17.02 7.56 -25.40
N SER A 576 -16.23 6.51 -25.13
CA SER A 576 -15.66 5.67 -26.22
C SER A 576 -16.41 4.37 -26.51
N ILE A 577 -17.65 4.19 -26.02
CA ILE A 577 -18.58 3.17 -26.53
C ILE A 577 -19.58 3.85 -27.48
N ARG A 578 -19.06 4.50 -28.53
CA ARG A 578 -19.85 4.70 -29.75
C ARG A 578 -19.39 3.69 -30.79
N SER A 579 -20.09 2.55 -30.73
CA SER A 579 -20.42 1.66 -31.85
C SER A 579 -19.62 1.93 -33.14
N VAL A 580 -18.55 1.16 -33.33
CA VAL A 580 -18.19 0.74 -34.68
C VAL A 580 -19.02 -0.52 -34.95
N ASN A 581 -19.94 -0.40 -35.90
CA ASN A 581 -20.76 -1.48 -36.41
C ASN A 581 -19.91 -2.72 -36.73
N GLY A 582 -20.21 -3.84 -36.07
CA GLY A 582 -19.64 -5.15 -36.36
C GLY A 582 -20.31 -6.22 -35.52
N ASN A 583 -21.22 -6.97 -36.15
CA ASN A 583 -21.89 -8.21 -35.73
C ASN A 583 -21.93 -8.57 -34.23
N LYS A 584 -23.16 -8.57 -33.71
CA LYS A 584 -23.54 -9.24 -32.45
C LYS A 584 -23.20 -10.74 -32.54
N THR A 585 -22.16 -11.16 -31.84
CA THR A 585 -22.01 -12.54 -31.36
C THR A 585 -22.19 -12.55 -29.85
N HIS A 586 -23.05 -13.46 -29.37
CA HIS A 586 -23.38 -13.66 -27.97
C HIS A 586 -22.12 -13.94 -27.12
N GLY A 587 -21.77 -13.01 -26.24
CA GLY A 587 -20.76 -13.21 -25.19
C GLY A 587 -20.95 -12.14 -24.13
N GLY A 588 -21.29 -12.55 -22.90
CA GLY A 588 -21.44 -11.63 -21.77
C GLY A 588 -20.13 -10.89 -21.43
N PRO A 589 -20.18 -9.84 -20.58
CA PRO A 589 -18.99 -9.10 -20.18
C PRO A 589 -18.02 -10.02 -19.44
N THR A 590 -16.90 -10.37 -20.07
CA THR A 590 -15.83 -11.16 -19.45
C THR A 590 -15.12 -10.31 -18.38
N ALA A 591 -14.96 -10.85 -17.17
CA ALA A 591 -14.24 -10.16 -16.08
C ALA A 591 -12.81 -9.74 -16.47
N PRO A 592 -12.28 -8.62 -15.93
CA PRO A 592 -10.94 -8.15 -16.25
C PRO A 592 -9.88 -9.15 -15.78
N ARG A 593 -8.83 -9.35 -16.58
CA ARG A 593 -7.73 -10.28 -16.26
C ARG A 593 -6.71 -9.65 -15.32
N ALA A 594 -6.34 -10.34 -14.26
CA ALA A 594 -5.37 -9.92 -13.27
C ALA A 594 -3.92 -9.99 -13.81
N ALA A 595 -3.12 -8.97 -13.59
CA ALA A 595 -1.69 -8.98 -13.88
C ALA A 595 -0.86 -9.58 -12.74
N ILE A 596 -1.28 -9.36 -11.49
CA ILE A 596 -0.59 -9.84 -10.29
C ILE A 596 -1.58 -10.58 -9.41
N TRP A 597 -1.18 -11.73 -8.88
CA TRP A 597 -1.92 -12.44 -7.85
C TRP A 597 -1.01 -12.66 -6.63
N ILE A 598 -1.41 -12.10 -5.50
CA ILE A 598 -0.67 -12.13 -4.23
C ILE A 598 -1.33 -13.16 -3.31
N THR A 599 -0.51 -14.02 -2.71
CA THR A 599 -0.92 -14.94 -1.65
C THR A 599 -0.04 -14.78 -0.41
N ASP A 600 -0.42 -15.39 0.71
CA ASP A 600 0.46 -15.44 1.88
C ASP A 600 1.78 -16.22 1.64
N PRO A 601 2.87 -15.89 2.35
CA PRO A 601 4.14 -16.60 2.25
C PRO A 601 4.11 -17.96 2.95
N ARG A 602 4.76 -18.97 2.37
CA ARG A 602 4.99 -20.27 2.99
C ARG A 602 6.48 -20.61 2.96
N SER A 603 6.98 -21.14 4.07
CA SER A 603 8.37 -21.55 4.23
C SER A 603 8.47 -23.07 4.21
N LEU A 604 9.65 -23.60 3.91
CA LEU A 604 9.94 -25.01 4.20
C LEU A 604 9.91 -25.21 5.70
N ALA A 605 9.23 -26.25 6.15
CA ALA A 605 8.88 -26.41 7.56
C ALA A 605 9.07 -27.85 8.06
N GLU A 606 9.21 -28.84 7.18
CA GLU A 606 9.28 -30.26 7.56
C GLU A 606 10.35 -30.53 8.61
N GLY A 607 11.58 -30.03 8.41
CA GLY A 607 12.68 -30.21 9.35
C GLY A 607 12.56 -29.40 10.65
N MET A 608 11.51 -28.60 10.81
CA MET A 608 11.29 -27.70 11.94
C MET A 608 10.05 -28.05 12.77
N ARG A 609 9.25 -29.04 12.36
CA ARG A 609 8.14 -29.50 13.19
C ARG A 609 8.65 -30.36 14.33
N SER A 610 8.01 -30.23 15.49
CA SER A 610 8.32 -31.04 16.67
C SER A 610 7.79 -32.47 16.58
N ASP A 611 6.90 -32.76 15.63
CA ASP A 611 6.23 -34.05 15.40
C ASP A 611 6.70 -34.78 14.13
N SER A 612 7.74 -34.27 13.46
CA SER A 612 8.35 -34.89 12.26
C SER A 612 9.21 -36.11 12.55
#